data_AF-D7CDV9-F1
#
_entry.id   AF-D7CDV9-F1
#
_cell.length_a   1.000
_cell.length_b   1.000
_cell.length_c   1.000
_cell.angle_alpha   90.00
_cell.angle_beta   90.00
_cell.angle_gamma   90.00
#
_symmetry.space_group_name_H-M   'P 1'
#
loop_
_entity.id
_entity.type
_entity.pdbx_description
1 polymer ?
#
loop_
_entity_poly.entity_id
_entity_poly.type
_entity_poly.pdbx_seq_one_letter_code
_entity_poly.pdbx_strand_id
1 'polypeptide(L)'
;MTSPIFHEAPASDFVLLSFDGRVLEVFGYVDDARYHLWERPRLEFRPGRSRRASIVTRHGRRHTIPYDAHLLPGLQALAARLAESVSETPEP
;
A
#
# COMPACT_ATOMS: atom_id res chain seq x y z
N MET A 1 0.86 24.27 11.71
CA MET A 1 1.45 23.09 11.05
C MET A 1 0.51 21.93 11.29
N THR A 2 -0.26 21.52 10.28
CA THR A 2 -1.08 20.30 10.34
C THR A 2 -0.13 19.11 10.16
N SER A 3 -0.11 18.19 11.13
CA SER A 3 0.61 16.93 10.97
C SER A 3 0.07 16.19 9.74
N PRO A 4 0.92 15.56 8.92
CA PRO A 4 0.44 14.71 7.84
C PRO A 4 -0.47 13.61 8.41
N ILE A 5 -1.63 13.41 7.80
CA ILE A 5 -2.52 12.31 8.14
C ILE A 5 -1.92 11.05 7.51
N PHE A 6 -1.39 10.16 8.33
CA PHE A 6 -0.93 8.86 7.87
C PHE A 6 -2.10 7.90 7.75
N HIS A 7 -2.21 7.25 6.60
CA HIS A 7 -3.14 6.16 6.35
C HIS A 7 -2.39 4.83 6.48
N GLU A 8 -2.65 4.13 7.56
CA GLU A 8 -1.96 2.89 7.91
C GLU A 8 -2.89 1.68 7.70
N ALA A 9 -2.35 0.62 7.11
CA ALA A 9 -3.04 -0.66 6.96
C ALA A 9 -2.07 -1.82 7.16
N PRO A 10 -2.17 -2.57 8.28
CA PRO A 10 -1.42 -3.81 8.41
C PRO A 10 -1.92 -4.84 7.39
N ALA A 11 -0.99 -5.54 6.75
CA ALA A 11 -1.28 -6.68 5.89
C ALA A 11 -1.22 -7.99 6.68
N SER A 12 -0.37 -8.07 7.69
CA SER A 12 -0.28 -9.14 8.69
C SER A 12 0.37 -8.59 9.96
N ASP A 13 0.59 -9.43 10.98
CA ASP A 13 1.33 -9.08 12.19
C ASP A 13 2.77 -8.58 11.93
N PHE A 14 3.29 -8.80 10.71
CA PHE A 14 4.68 -8.51 10.36
C PHE A 14 4.84 -7.56 9.17
N VAL A 15 3.73 -7.08 8.60
CA VAL A 15 3.77 -6.22 7.42
C VAL A 15 2.81 -5.07 7.61
N LEU A 16 3.32 -3.84 7.53
CA LEU A 16 2.55 -2.60 7.61
C LEU A 16 2.72 -1.79 6.32
N LEU A 17 1.62 -1.31 5.77
CA LEU A 17 1.62 -0.30 4.73
C LEU A 17 1.23 1.05 5.35
N SER A 18 2.01 2.10 5.08
CA SER A 18 1.69 3.46 5.51
C SER A 18 1.74 4.42 4.33
N PHE A 19 0.80 5.33 4.24
CA PHE A 19 0.71 6.32 3.18
C PHE A 19 0.48 7.71 3.76
N ASP A 20 1.35 8.66 3.41
CA ASP A 20 1.31 10.04 3.92
C ASP A 20 0.57 11.02 2.99
N GLY A 21 -0.05 10.52 1.92
CA GLY A 21 -0.66 11.31 0.85
C GLY A 21 0.22 11.46 -0.39
N ARG A 22 1.50 11.06 -0.34
CA ARG A 22 2.43 11.13 -1.47
C ARG A 22 3.27 9.87 -1.65
N VAL A 23 3.76 9.30 -0.55
CA VAL A 23 4.68 8.17 -0.52
C VAL A 23 4.00 7.01 0.18
N LEU A 24 4.01 5.85 -0.47
CA LEU A 24 3.66 4.58 0.17
C LEU A 24 4.93 3.97 0.76
N GLU A 25 4.95 3.83 2.08
CA GLU A 25 5.98 3.13 2.83
C GLU A 25 5.51 1.69 3.10
N VAL A 26 6.41 0.73 2.87
CA VAL A 26 6.17 -0.67 3.18
C VAL A 26 7.16 -1.07 4.28
N PHE A 27 6.64 -1.58 5.39
CA PHE A 27 7.41 -2.15 6.50
C PHE A 27 7.15 -3.66 6.52
N GLY A 28 8.21 -4.47 6.55
CA GLY A 28 8.10 -5.94 6.45
C GLY A 28 8.76 -6.70 7.60
N TYR A 29 8.73 -8.04 7.49
CA TYR A 29 9.15 -9.03 8.50
C TYR A 29 10.60 -8.89 9.02
N VAL A 30 11.48 -8.27 8.23
CA VAL A 30 12.87 -7.96 8.63
C VAL A 30 13.10 -6.50 8.28
N ASP A 31 13.85 -5.77 9.12
CA ASP A 31 14.21 -4.36 8.91
C ASP A 31 14.79 -4.07 7.50
N ASP A 32 15.30 -5.09 6.79
CA ASP A 32 15.78 -5.03 5.41
C ASP A 32 14.68 -4.84 4.33
N ALA A 33 13.40 -4.97 4.67
CA ALA A 33 12.29 -4.84 3.73
C ALA A 33 11.58 -3.48 3.82
N ARG A 34 12.18 -2.47 4.47
CA ARG A 34 11.65 -1.09 4.41
C ARG A 34 11.98 -0.46 3.07
N TYR A 35 10.96 -0.11 2.31
CA TYR A 35 11.13 0.68 1.10
C TYR A 35 9.99 1.67 0.89
N HIS A 36 10.32 2.74 0.17
CA HIS A 36 9.41 3.84 -0.12
C HIS A 36 9.08 3.82 -1.62
N LEU A 37 7.80 3.95 -1.93
CA LEU A 37 7.29 4.03 -3.29
C LEU A 37 6.65 5.40 -3.50
N TRP A 38 7.32 6.25 -4.26
CA TRP A 38 6.76 7.52 -4.75
C TRP A 38 5.85 7.28 -5.98
N GLU A 39 6.07 6.20 -6.75
CA GLU A 39 5.57 6.04 -8.12
C GLU A 39 4.05 5.72 -8.29
N ARG A 40 3.16 6.50 -7.65
CA ARG A 40 1.69 6.34 -7.69
C ARG A 40 1.24 4.87 -7.67
N PRO A 41 1.62 4.12 -6.62
CA PRO A 41 1.37 2.70 -6.56
C PRO A 41 -0.13 2.40 -6.43
N ARG A 42 -0.56 1.28 -7.01
CA ARG A 42 -1.91 0.73 -6.80
C ARG A 42 -1.85 -0.62 -6.12
N LEU A 43 -2.86 -0.91 -5.30
CA LEU A 43 -3.04 -2.20 -4.65
C LEU A 43 -4.01 -3.06 -5.45
N GLU A 44 -3.59 -4.28 -5.79
CA GLU A 44 -4.46 -5.32 -6.32
C GLU A 44 -4.57 -6.47 -5.33
N PHE A 45 -5.77 -7.00 -5.14
CA PHE A 45 -6.01 -8.11 -4.23
C PHE A 45 -6.33 -9.38 -5.02
N ARG A 46 -5.59 -10.46 -4.73
CA ARG A 46 -5.89 -11.79 -5.24
C ARG A 46 -6.47 -12.65 -4.12
N PRO A 47 -7.77 -12.97 -4.16
CA PRO A 47 -8.36 -13.96 -3.27
C PRO A 47 -7.92 -15.37 -3.70
N GLY A 48 -7.87 -16.32 -2.76
CA GLY A 48 -7.49 -17.71 -3.03
C GLY A 48 -6.85 -18.40 -1.82
N ARG A 49 -6.32 -19.61 -2.04
CA ARG A 49 -5.66 -20.42 -1.00
C ARG A 49 -4.46 -19.69 -0.35
N SER A 50 -3.77 -18.85 -1.13
CA SER A 50 -2.76 -17.91 -0.64
C SER A 50 -3.22 -16.50 -0.98
N ARG A 51 -3.81 -15.82 0.00
CA ARG A 51 -4.25 -14.42 -0.11
C ARG A 51 -3.06 -13.50 -0.33
N ARG A 52 -3.12 -12.69 -1.38
CA ARG A 52 -2.00 -11.82 -1.78
C ARG A 52 -2.46 -10.43 -2.16
N ALA A 53 -1.80 -9.43 -1.58
CA ALA A 53 -1.90 -8.04 -1.99
C ALA A 53 -0.68 -7.74 -2.87
N SER A 54 -0.92 -7.17 -4.04
CA SER A 54 0.12 -6.80 -5.00
C SER A 54 0.18 -5.28 -5.08
N ILE A 55 1.32 -4.72 -4.72
CA ILE A 55 1.65 -3.33 -5.00
C ILE A 55 2.19 -3.28 -6.42
N VAL A 56 1.51 -2.55 -7.30
CA VAL A 56 1.89 -2.38 -8.70
C VAL A 56 2.30 -0.93 -8.91
N THR A 57 3.54 -0.69 -9.34
CA THR A 57 4.03 0.65 -9.66
C THR A 57 3.75 1.00 -11.11
N ARG A 58 3.88 2.29 -11.47
CA ARG A 58 3.67 2.80 -12.83
C ARG A 58 4.48 2.05 -13.89
N HIS A 59 5.70 1.65 -13.57
CA HIS A 59 6.61 0.95 -14.49
C HIS A 59 6.37 -0.57 -14.54
N GLY A 60 5.27 -1.06 -13.98
CA GLY A 60 4.88 -2.47 -14.01
C GLY A 60 5.62 -3.35 -12.99
N ARG A 61 6.46 -2.76 -12.13
CA ARG A 61 7.07 -3.50 -11.02
C ARG A 61 5.98 -3.95 -10.06
N ARG A 62 6.01 -5.22 -9.68
CA ARG A 62 5.02 -5.84 -8.81
C ARG A 62 5.68 -6.40 -7.56
N HIS A 63 5.26 -5.92 -6.39
CA HIS A 63 5.63 -6.48 -5.10
C HIS A 63 4.42 -7.17 -4.50
N THR A 64 4.59 -8.43 -4.10
CA THR A 64 3.47 -9.22 -3.57
C THR A 64 3.71 -9.59 -2.13
N ILE A 65 2.77 -9.26 -1.28
CA ILE A 65 2.78 -9.57 0.15
C ILE A 65 1.60 -10.49 0.49
N PRO A 66 1.78 -11.49 1.38
CA PRO A 66 0.64 -12.19 1.96
C PRO A 66 -0.18 -11.21 2.81
N TYR A 67 -1.47 -11.49 2.98
CA TYR A 67 -2.28 -10.75 3.94
C TYR A 67 -3.27 -11.64 4.69
N ASP A 68 -3.58 -11.24 5.93
CA ASP A 68 -4.56 -11.92 6.77
C ASP A 68 -5.98 -11.49 6.41
N ALA A 69 -6.86 -12.49 6.35
CA ALA A 69 -8.23 -12.32 5.85
C ALA A 69 -9.00 -11.18 6.52
N HIS A 70 -8.82 -11.04 7.84
CA HIS A 70 -9.53 -10.08 8.67
C HIS A 70 -9.02 -8.63 8.51
N LEU A 71 -7.84 -8.45 7.89
CA LEU A 71 -7.23 -7.13 7.64
C LEU A 71 -7.58 -6.55 6.27
N LEU A 72 -8.24 -7.33 5.41
CA LEU A 72 -8.63 -6.91 4.05
C LEU A 72 -9.39 -5.56 4.00
N PRO A 73 -10.36 -5.28 4.89
CA PRO A 73 -11.06 -3.99 4.86
C PRO A 73 -10.13 -2.77 5.00
N GLY A 74 -9.13 -2.86 5.87
CA GLY A 74 -8.14 -1.80 6.06
C GLY A 74 -7.26 -1.61 4.82
N LEU A 75 -6.80 -2.72 4.21
CA LEU A 75 -6.04 -2.67 2.98
C LEU A 75 -6.85 -2.09 1.80
N GLN A 76 -8.15 -2.39 1.72
CA GLN A 76 -9.04 -1.82 0.71
C GLN A 76 -9.25 -0.31 0.93
N ALA A 77 -9.39 0.14 2.17
CA ALA A 77 -9.47 1.56 2.48
C ALA A 77 -8.19 2.31 2.07
N LEU A 78 -7.01 1.73 2.35
CA LEU A 78 -5.74 2.27 1.88
C LEU A 78 -5.66 2.32 0.35
N ALA A 79 -6.12 1.27 -0.34
CA ALA A 79 -6.16 1.23 -1.80
C ALA A 79 -7.02 2.35 -2.39
N ALA A 80 -8.15 2.68 -1.76
CA ALA A 80 -8.99 3.80 -2.16
C ALA A 80 -8.26 5.14 -2.01
N ARG A 81 -7.54 5.35 -0.90
CA ARG A 81 -6.71 6.56 -0.69
C ARG A 81 -5.59 6.69 -1.72
N LEU A 82 -4.93 5.59 -2.05
CA LEU A 82 -3.94 5.58 -3.13
C LEU A 82 -4.57 6.01 -4.46
N ALA A 83 -5.75 5.50 -4.80
CA ALA A 83 -6.45 5.89 -6.03
C ALA A 83 -6.86 7.37 -6.04
N GLU A 84 -7.36 7.91 -4.92
CA GLU A 84 -7.71 9.33 -4.77
C GLU A 84 -6.49 10.24 -5.03
N SER A 85 -5.32 9.89 -4.50
CA SER A 85 -4.09 10.68 -4.69
C SER A 85 -3.61 10.73 -6.15
N VAL A 86 -3.97 9.74 -6.96
CA VAL A 86 -3.69 9.73 -8.41
C VAL A 86 -4.57 10.75 -9.15
N SER A 87 -5.81 10.95 -8.68
CA SER A 87 -6.79 11.83 -9.32
C SER A 87 -6.55 13.32 -9.06
N GLU A 88 -5.90 13.69 -7.96
CA GLU A 88 -5.70 15.10 -7.57
C GLU A 88 -4.49 15.79 -8.23
N THR A 89 -3.67 15.07 -9.01
CA THR A 89 -2.55 15.70 -9.72
C THR A 89 -2.91 15.93 -11.20
N PRO A 90 -3.14 17.17 -11.67
CA PRO A 90 -3.26 17.46 -13.09
C PRO A 90 -1.97 17.04 -13.81
N GLU A 91 -2.11 16.36 -14.95
CA GLU A 91 -0.97 16.05 -15.81
C GLU A 91 -0.27 17.34 -16.27
N PRO A 92 1.08 17.36 -16.40
CA PRO A 92 1.79 18.49 -16.99
C PRO A 92 1.54 18.64 -18.49
#